data_AF-K5B7B1-F1
#
_entry.id   AF-K5B7B1-F1
#
_cell.length_a   1.000
_cell.length_b   1.000
_cell.length_c   1.000
_cell.angle_alpha   90.00
_cell.angle_beta   90.00
_cell.angle_gamma   90.00
#
_symmetry.space_group_name_H-M   'P 1'
#
loop_
_entity.id
_entity.type
_entity.pdbx_description
1 polymer ?
#
loop_
_entity_poly.entity_id
_entity_poly.type
_entity_poly.pdbx_seq_one_letter_code
_entity_poly.pdbx_strand_id
1 'polypeptide(L)'
;MADMKSNLERVRSVLGGDGELPDEEMRARFLELYAEDVKLRWQGADWPWGGDMRGRDRLIACMHATSKVLAGPPEFRQSRFWILDDEWLLWWWSSRTTTTHGERFDNSGLTLLRFRDDKICEHWEYTDTERTARMFRGWRTLVDPEVGSLLASWNDGQERDSTPGRR
;
A
#
# COMPACT_ATOMS: atom_id res chain seq x y z
N MET A 1 -17.88 -19.38 -2.63
CA MET A 1 -16.96 -18.68 -3.54
C MET A 1 -17.81 -17.86 -4.47
N ALA A 2 -17.74 -16.55 -4.30
CA ALA A 2 -18.22 -15.56 -5.24
C ALA A 2 -17.42 -15.67 -6.54
N ASP A 3 -18.04 -15.35 -7.66
CA ASP A 3 -17.30 -15.24 -8.92
C ASP A 3 -16.43 -13.96 -8.93
N MET A 4 -15.47 -13.91 -9.87
CA MET A 4 -14.57 -12.77 -9.97
C MET A 4 -15.28 -11.45 -10.30
N LYS A 5 -16.48 -11.48 -10.89
CA LYS A 5 -17.26 -10.26 -11.13
C LYS A 5 -17.80 -9.68 -9.83
N SER A 6 -18.32 -10.53 -8.94
CA SER A 6 -18.76 -10.12 -7.61
C SER A 6 -17.58 -9.61 -6.75
N ASN A 7 -16.42 -10.26 -6.84
CA ASN A 7 -15.20 -9.76 -6.19
C ASN A 7 -14.77 -8.39 -6.73
N LEU A 8 -14.84 -8.17 -8.06
CA LEU A 8 -14.58 -6.87 -8.66
C LEU A 8 -15.58 -5.79 -8.17
N GLU A 9 -16.87 -6.10 -8.07
CA GLU A 9 -17.87 -5.17 -7.55
C GLU A 9 -17.58 -4.76 -6.10
N ARG A 10 -17.17 -5.72 -5.25
CA ARG A 10 -16.73 -5.46 -3.87
C ARG A 10 -15.46 -4.60 -3.81
N VAL A 11 -14.49 -4.84 -4.69
CA VAL A 11 -13.30 -3.99 -4.78
C VAL A 11 -13.68 -2.58 -5.20
N ARG A 12 -14.55 -2.42 -6.20
CA ARG A 12 -15.00 -1.10 -6.68
C ARG A 12 -15.78 -0.32 -5.64
N SER A 13 -16.60 -0.97 -4.81
CA SER A 13 -17.37 -0.28 -3.77
C SER A 13 -16.49 0.32 -2.67
N VAL A 14 -15.25 -0.16 -2.53
CA VAL A 14 -14.27 0.34 -1.55
C VAL A 14 -13.21 1.23 -2.18
N LEU A 15 -12.67 0.85 -3.35
CA LEU A 15 -11.53 1.51 -4.00
C LEU A 15 -11.89 2.43 -5.17
N GLY A 16 -13.11 2.31 -5.69
CA GLY A 16 -13.57 3.01 -6.89
C GLY A 16 -14.72 3.99 -6.66
N GLY A 17 -15.07 4.28 -5.40
CA GLY A 17 -16.15 5.20 -5.06
C GLY A 17 -15.67 6.64 -4.85
N ASP A 18 -16.41 7.60 -5.40
CA ASP A 18 -16.30 9.05 -5.09
C ASP A 18 -16.87 9.39 -3.68
N GLY A 19 -16.72 8.49 -2.71
CA GLY A 19 -17.51 8.49 -1.47
C GLY A 19 -16.82 9.11 -0.24
N GLU A 20 -17.52 10.04 0.41
CA GLU A 20 -17.22 10.67 1.71
C GLU A 20 -17.53 9.74 2.91
N LEU A 21 -17.06 8.49 2.92
CA LEU A 21 -17.16 7.70 4.14
C LEU A 21 -16.15 8.22 5.18
N PRO A 22 -16.48 8.19 6.50
CA PRO A 22 -15.48 8.41 7.53
C PRO A 22 -14.32 7.43 7.38
N ASP A 23 -13.10 7.93 7.56
CA ASP A 23 -11.85 7.17 7.33
C ASP A 23 -11.84 5.80 8.04
N GLU A 24 -12.43 5.70 9.22
CA GLU A 24 -12.46 4.47 10.02
C GLU A 24 -13.36 3.38 9.41
N GLU A 25 -14.56 3.74 8.92
CA GLU A 25 -15.46 2.80 8.27
C GLU A 25 -14.90 2.35 6.92
N MET A 26 -14.33 3.28 6.15
CA MET A 26 -13.66 2.97 4.90
C MET A 26 -12.48 2.01 5.13
N ARG A 27 -11.68 2.27 6.18
CA ARG A 27 -10.57 1.39 6.58
C ARG A 27 -11.05 0.00 6.96
N ALA A 28 -12.14 -0.13 7.72
CA ALA A 28 -12.70 -1.42 8.09
C ALA A 28 -13.13 -2.21 6.84
N ARG A 29 -13.91 -1.59 5.95
CA ARG A 29 -14.35 -2.21 4.69
C ARG A 29 -13.18 -2.61 3.80
N PHE A 30 -12.12 -1.79 3.73
CA PHE A 30 -10.90 -2.12 3.02
C PHE A 30 -10.23 -3.36 3.61
N LEU A 31 -10.04 -3.41 4.94
CA LEU A 31 -9.40 -4.56 5.60
C LEU A 31 -10.23 -5.85 5.47
N GLU A 32 -11.55 -5.75 5.37
CA GLU A 32 -12.45 -6.89 5.11
C GLU A 32 -12.26 -7.51 3.73
N LEU A 33 -11.67 -6.80 2.76
CA LEU A 33 -11.35 -7.39 1.45
C LEU A 33 -10.21 -8.41 1.56
N TYR A 34 -9.32 -8.27 2.55
CA TYR A 34 -8.08 -9.03 2.62
C TYR A 34 -8.18 -10.29 3.46
N ALA A 35 -7.43 -11.33 3.11
CA ALA A 35 -7.19 -12.48 3.97
C ALA A 35 -6.32 -12.08 5.17
N GLU A 36 -6.42 -12.82 6.28
CA GLU A 36 -5.59 -12.56 7.46
C GLU A 36 -4.09 -12.74 7.17
N ASP A 37 -3.76 -13.70 6.29
CA ASP A 37 -2.40 -14.07 5.92
C ASP A 37 -1.93 -13.47 4.59
N VAL A 38 -2.57 -12.38 4.12
CA VAL A 38 -2.27 -11.71 2.84
C VAL A 38 -0.77 -11.51 2.64
N LYS A 39 -0.29 -11.76 1.43
CA LYS A 39 1.07 -11.40 0.99
C LYS A 39 1.04 -10.04 0.29
N LEU A 40 1.84 -9.11 0.76
CA LEU A 40 2.04 -7.80 0.14
C LEU A 40 3.39 -7.82 -0.56
N ARG A 41 3.43 -7.35 -1.81
CA ARG A 41 4.66 -7.19 -2.60
C ARG A 41 4.68 -5.83 -3.27
N TRP A 42 5.24 -4.85 -2.60
CA TRP A 42 5.30 -3.49 -3.09
C TRP A 42 6.73 -3.20 -3.51
N GLN A 43 6.95 -2.97 -4.80
CA GLN A 43 8.31 -3.00 -5.37
C GLN A 43 9.25 -1.96 -4.73
N GLY A 44 10.56 -2.22 -4.69
CA GLY A 44 11.57 -1.31 -4.14
C GLY A 44 11.67 -1.34 -2.61
N ALA A 45 12.78 -0.83 -2.06
CA ALA A 45 13.11 -0.94 -0.63
C ALA A 45 13.28 0.41 0.10
N ASP A 46 13.36 1.53 -0.62
CA ASP A 46 13.75 2.84 -0.06
C ASP A 46 12.58 3.80 0.23
N TRP A 47 11.38 3.25 0.44
CA TRP A 47 10.15 4.02 0.64
C TRP A 47 9.25 3.35 1.69
N PRO A 48 8.29 4.06 2.33
CA PRO A 48 7.58 3.59 3.53
C PRO A 48 6.92 2.22 3.41
N TRP A 49 6.52 1.88 2.19
CA TRP A 49 5.68 0.72 1.88
C TRP A 49 6.50 -0.37 1.16
N GLY A 50 7.69 -0.06 0.67
CA GLY A 50 8.51 -0.97 -0.13
C GLY A 50 8.88 -2.27 0.58
N GLY A 51 8.79 -3.37 -0.17
CA GLY A 51 9.25 -4.69 0.22
C GLY A 51 8.14 -5.75 0.28
N ASP A 52 8.55 -6.95 0.64
CA ASP A 52 7.67 -8.10 0.82
C ASP A 52 7.22 -8.20 2.28
N MET A 53 5.91 -8.31 2.50
CA MET A 53 5.31 -8.45 3.83
C MET A 53 4.22 -9.53 3.84
N ARG A 54 3.88 -10.03 5.02
CA ARG A 54 2.77 -10.97 5.19
C ARG A 54 1.96 -10.66 6.44
N GLY A 55 0.64 -10.67 6.28
CA GLY A 55 -0.31 -10.47 7.37
C GLY A 55 -1.08 -9.16 7.28
N ARG A 56 -2.33 -9.17 7.76
CA ARG A 56 -3.19 -7.98 7.81
C ARG A 56 -2.66 -6.91 8.79
N ASP A 57 -1.95 -7.30 9.84
CA ASP A 57 -1.23 -6.41 10.76
C ASP A 57 -0.21 -5.52 10.03
N ARG A 58 0.51 -6.09 9.05
CA ARG A 58 1.47 -5.36 8.21
C ARG A 58 0.76 -4.39 7.27
N LEU A 59 -0.38 -4.78 6.70
CA LEU A 59 -1.23 -3.88 5.92
C LEU A 59 -1.74 -2.70 6.76
N ILE A 60 -2.14 -2.97 8.00
CA ILE A 60 -2.56 -1.94 8.97
C ILE A 60 -1.40 -0.99 9.27
N ALA A 61 -0.19 -1.51 9.50
CA ALA A 61 1.00 -0.69 9.71
C ALA A 61 1.29 0.22 8.51
N CYS A 62 1.10 -0.28 7.30
CA CYS A 62 1.24 0.52 6.08
C CYS A 62 0.24 1.66 6.01
N MET A 63 -1.03 1.42 6.34
CA MET A 63 -2.06 2.47 6.41
C MET A 63 -1.71 3.54 7.47
N HIS A 64 -1.17 3.12 8.61
CA HIS A 64 -0.70 4.05 9.63
C HIS A 64 0.52 4.85 9.16
N ALA A 65 1.49 4.21 8.50
CA ALA A 65 2.61 4.94 7.89
C ALA A 65 2.12 5.97 6.87
N THR A 66 1.09 5.63 6.08
CA THR A 66 0.46 6.54 5.13
C THR A 66 -0.09 7.80 5.79
N SER A 67 -0.78 7.68 6.93
CA SER A 67 -1.32 8.84 7.63
C SER A 67 -0.25 9.74 8.27
N LYS A 68 1.00 9.26 8.41
CA LYS A 68 2.14 10.05 8.90
C LYS A 68 2.89 10.78 7.80
N VAL A 69 2.87 10.25 6.57
CA VAL A 69 3.65 10.82 5.44
C VAL A 69 2.79 11.60 4.46
N LEU A 70 1.46 11.40 4.47
CA LEU A 70 0.49 12.16 3.68
C LEU A 70 -0.34 13.09 4.56
N ALA A 71 -0.68 14.27 4.05
CA ALA A 71 -1.58 15.22 4.71
C ALA A 71 -3.06 14.81 4.63
N GLY A 72 -3.38 13.79 3.83
CA GLY A 72 -4.71 13.23 3.67
C GLY A 72 -4.68 11.97 2.79
N PRO A 73 -5.81 11.24 2.72
CA PRO A 73 -5.89 10.05 1.88
C PRO A 73 -5.63 10.39 0.40
N PRO A 74 -4.98 9.49 -0.37
CA PRO A 74 -4.87 9.66 -1.80
C PRO A 74 -6.22 9.67 -2.50
N GLU A 75 -6.43 10.64 -3.38
CA GLU A 75 -7.58 10.70 -4.27
C GLU A 75 -7.25 9.94 -5.55
N PHE A 76 -7.91 8.79 -5.79
CA PHE A 76 -7.78 8.04 -7.03
C PHE A 76 -8.56 8.73 -8.15
N ARG A 77 -7.84 9.43 -9.03
CA ARG A 77 -8.42 10.19 -10.15
C ARG A 77 -8.92 9.29 -11.26
N GLN A 78 -8.28 8.14 -11.44
CA GLN A 78 -8.66 7.17 -12.45
C GLN A 78 -8.42 5.77 -11.90
N SER A 79 -9.38 4.88 -12.16
CA SER A 79 -9.28 3.47 -11.82
C SER A 79 -9.84 2.65 -12.98
N ARG A 80 -9.07 1.66 -13.44
CA ARG A 80 -9.49 0.69 -14.45
C ARG A 80 -9.16 -0.71 -13.98
N PHE A 81 -10.09 -1.63 -14.17
CA PHE A 81 -9.99 -3.00 -13.67
C PHE A 81 -10.15 -3.98 -14.82
N TRP A 82 -9.36 -5.05 -14.80
CA TRP A 82 -9.46 -6.18 -15.72
C TRP A 82 -9.45 -7.48 -14.93
N ILE A 83 -10.43 -8.33 -15.20
CA ILE A 83 -10.43 -9.73 -14.76
C ILE A 83 -9.46 -10.45 -15.69
N LEU A 84 -8.37 -11.00 -15.13
CA LEU A 84 -7.38 -11.74 -15.91
C LEU A 84 -7.80 -13.21 -16.01
N ASP A 85 -8.27 -13.77 -14.90
CA ASP A 85 -8.80 -15.12 -14.78
C ASP A 85 -9.69 -15.23 -13.52
N ASP A 86 -9.95 -16.45 -13.08
CA ASP A 86 -10.84 -16.78 -11.96
C ASP A 86 -10.27 -16.37 -10.59
N GLU A 87 -8.96 -16.09 -10.49
CA GLU A 87 -8.26 -15.73 -9.26
C GLU A 87 -7.65 -14.32 -9.30
N TRP A 88 -7.33 -13.79 -10.48
CA TRP A 88 -6.55 -12.57 -10.63
C TRP A 88 -7.33 -11.38 -11.18
N LEU A 89 -7.17 -10.25 -10.51
CA LEU A 89 -7.64 -8.94 -10.93
C LEU A 89 -6.45 -7.99 -11.12
N LEU A 90 -6.38 -7.35 -12.29
CA LEU A 90 -5.47 -6.24 -12.55
C LEU A 90 -6.22 -4.92 -12.32
N TRP A 91 -5.60 -4.02 -11.58
CA TRP A 91 -6.08 -2.67 -11.32
C TRP A 91 -5.02 -1.65 -11.75
N TRP A 92 -5.33 -0.83 -12.75
CA TRP A 92 -4.56 0.36 -13.05
C TRP A 92 -5.18 1.57 -12.37
N TRP A 93 -4.33 2.42 -11.81
CA TRP A 93 -4.77 3.62 -11.11
C TRP A 93 -3.85 4.82 -11.34
N SER A 94 -4.43 6.00 -11.21
CA SER A 94 -3.71 7.25 -10.99
C SER A 94 -4.30 7.96 -9.77
N SER A 95 -3.43 8.53 -8.94
CA SER A 95 -3.82 9.19 -7.71
C SER A 95 -3.12 10.54 -7.54
N ARG A 96 -3.73 11.38 -6.71
CA ARG A 96 -3.17 12.64 -6.26
C ARG A 96 -3.30 12.75 -4.76
N THR A 97 -2.28 13.27 -4.12
CA THR A 97 -2.30 13.62 -2.70
C THR A 97 -1.30 14.76 -2.42
N THR A 98 -1.21 15.14 -1.16
CA THR A 98 -0.25 16.10 -0.64
C THR A 98 0.54 15.42 0.48
N THR A 99 1.86 15.58 0.50
CA THR A 99 2.70 15.07 1.60
C THR A 99 2.43 15.86 2.88
N THR A 100 2.83 15.35 4.04
CA THR A 100 2.77 16.13 5.29
C THR A 100 3.65 17.38 5.28
N HIS A 101 4.60 17.48 4.34
CA HIS A 101 5.39 18.67 4.09
C HIS A 101 4.72 19.68 3.12
N GLY A 102 3.50 19.40 2.66
CA GLY A 102 2.73 20.29 1.78
C GLY A 102 3.07 20.15 0.29
N GLU A 103 3.92 19.19 -0.08
CA GLU A 103 4.30 18.97 -1.47
C GLU A 103 3.24 18.15 -2.21
N ARG A 104 2.96 18.52 -3.45
CA ARG A 104 2.04 17.77 -4.29
C ARG A 104 2.69 16.47 -4.76
N PHE A 105 1.99 15.36 -4.55
CA PHE A 105 2.40 14.03 -5.00
C PHE A 105 1.32 13.43 -5.90
N ASP A 106 1.61 13.35 -7.20
CA ASP A 106 0.82 12.59 -8.17
C ASP A 106 1.53 11.27 -8.44
N ASN A 107 0.81 10.16 -8.39
CA ASN A 107 1.38 8.84 -8.64
C ASN A 107 0.45 8.01 -9.52
N SER A 108 1.01 6.99 -10.17
CA SER A 108 0.23 5.99 -10.89
C SER A 108 0.86 4.63 -10.71
N GLY A 109 0.05 3.60 -10.91
CA GLY A 109 0.52 2.25 -10.71
C GLY A 109 -0.37 1.19 -11.31
N LEU A 110 0.15 -0.02 -11.26
CA LEU A 110 -0.56 -1.25 -11.54
C LEU A 110 -0.54 -2.11 -10.28
N THR A 111 -1.70 -2.60 -9.91
CA THR A 111 -1.89 -3.49 -8.78
C THR A 111 -2.43 -4.82 -9.29
N LEU A 112 -1.80 -5.93 -8.89
CA LEU A 112 -2.33 -7.27 -9.07
C LEU A 112 -2.92 -7.75 -7.75
N LEU A 113 -4.18 -8.17 -7.79
CA LEU A 113 -4.89 -8.73 -6.65
C LEU A 113 -5.22 -10.20 -6.95
N ARG A 114 -4.74 -11.11 -6.10
CA ARG A 114 -5.14 -12.52 -6.15
C ARG A 114 -6.20 -12.80 -5.11
N PHE A 115 -7.23 -13.53 -5.49
CA PHE A 115 -8.31 -13.95 -4.63
C PHE A 115 -8.16 -15.42 -4.22
N ARG A 116 -8.52 -15.70 -2.96
CA ARG A 116 -8.76 -17.03 -2.41
C ARG A 116 -9.90 -16.91 -1.41
N ASP A 117 -10.93 -17.74 -1.53
CA ASP A 117 -12.11 -17.71 -0.66
C ASP A 117 -12.74 -16.31 -0.55
N ASP A 118 -12.88 -15.62 -1.68
CA ASP A 118 -13.48 -14.27 -1.76
C ASP A 118 -12.73 -13.19 -0.96
N LYS A 119 -11.45 -13.45 -0.68
CA LYS A 119 -10.52 -12.54 0.00
C LYS A 119 -9.26 -12.34 -0.83
N ILE A 120 -8.75 -11.11 -0.83
CA ILE A 120 -7.45 -10.79 -1.42
C ILE A 120 -6.37 -11.46 -0.57
N CYS A 121 -5.72 -12.47 -1.14
CA CYS A 121 -4.64 -13.22 -0.48
C CYS A 121 -3.26 -12.77 -0.98
N GLU A 122 -3.16 -12.11 -2.13
CA GLU A 122 -1.94 -11.46 -2.60
C GLU A 122 -2.25 -10.07 -3.18
N HIS A 123 -1.44 -9.08 -2.83
CA HIS A 123 -1.49 -7.72 -3.38
C HIS A 123 -0.08 -7.32 -3.81
N TRP A 124 0.12 -7.20 -5.11
CA TRP A 124 1.38 -6.73 -5.67
C TRP A 124 1.19 -5.37 -6.30
N GLU A 125 2.08 -4.42 -6.02
CA GLU A 125 2.00 -3.05 -6.51
C GLU A 125 3.26 -2.66 -7.27
N TYR A 126 3.05 -2.13 -8.48
CA TYR A 126 4.07 -1.59 -9.35
C TYR A 126 3.80 -0.10 -9.52
N THR A 127 4.74 0.72 -9.10
CA THR A 127 4.66 2.18 -9.16
C THR A 127 6.05 2.78 -9.39
N ASP A 128 6.14 4.10 -9.55
CA ASP A 128 7.42 4.81 -9.64
C ASP A 128 8.09 4.86 -8.26
N THR A 129 8.82 3.79 -7.95
CA THR A 129 9.50 3.61 -6.65
C THR A 129 10.63 4.63 -6.45
N GLU A 130 11.31 5.07 -7.51
CA GLU A 130 12.36 6.08 -7.43
C GLU A 130 11.80 7.44 -7.05
N ARG A 131 10.70 7.87 -7.70
CA ARG A 131 10.02 9.11 -7.35
C ARG A 131 9.46 9.05 -5.94
N THR A 132 8.84 7.93 -5.56
CA THR A 132 8.27 7.74 -4.23
C THR A 132 9.36 7.82 -3.15
N ALA A 133 10.49 7.15 -3.33
CA ALA A 133 11.63 7.21 -2.41
C ALA A 133 12.22 8.62 -2.27
N ARG A 134 12.30 9.39 -3.36
CA ARG A 134 12.72 10.80 -3.30
C ARG A 134 11.73 11.67 -2.53
N MET A 135 10.44 11.53 -2.81
CA MET A 135 9.38 12.33 -2.20
C MET A 135 9.27 12.07 -0.69
N PHE A 136 9.39 10.81 -0.27
CA PHE A 136 9.27 10.43 1.13
C PHE A 136 10.63 10.23 1.82
N ARG A 137 11.68 10.93 1.36
CA ARG A 137 12.98 10.87 2.02
C ARG A 137 12.84 11.28 3.48
N GLY A 138 13.41 10.49 4.38
CA GLY A 138 13.34 10.76 5.83
C GLY A 138 12.05 10.31 6.50
N TRP A 139 11.14 9.63 5.79
CA TRP A 139 9.87 9.15 6.34
C TRP A 139 9.96 8.40 7.68
N ARG A 140 11.09 7.72 7.93
CA ARG A 140 11.32 6.99 9.18
C ARG A 140 11.28 7.88 10.43
N THR A 141 11.51 9.19 10.30
CA THR A 141 11.40 10.14 11.42
C THR A 141 9.95 10.52 11.74
N LEU A 142 9.01 10.24 10.83
CA LEU A 142 7.59 10.57 10.96
C LEU A 142 6.75 9.40 11.48
N VAL A 143 7.26 8.18 11.37
CA VAL A 143 6.54 6.95 11.72
C VAL A 143 7.01 6.44 13.09
N ASP A 144 6.04 6.11 13.94
CA ASP A 144 6.31 5.57 15.28
C ASP A 144 7.11 4.25 15.18
N PRO A 145 8.20 4.06 15.95
CA PRO A 145 9.11 2.91 15.78
C PRO A 145 8.44 1.54 15.89
N GLU A 146 7.41 1.42 16.74
CA GLU A 146 6.62 0.20 16.90
C GLU A 146 5.90 -0.18 15.59
N VAL A 147 5.29 0.80 14.92
CA VAL A 147 4.70 0.63 13.59
C VAL A 147 5.78 0.41 12.55
N GLY A 148 6.88 1.16 12.64
CA GLY A 148 8.03 1.02 11.78
C GLY A 148 8.55 -0.42 11.74
N SER A 149 8.69 -1.08 12.87
CA SER A 149 9.14 -2.48 12.96
C SER A 149 8.28 -3.49 12.17
N LEU A 150 7.05 -3.08 11.82
CA LEU A 150 6.13 -3.83 11.00
C LEU A 150 6.32 -3.58 9.48
N LEU A 151 7.12 -2.59 9.05
CA LEU A 151 7.33 -2.29 7.64
C LEU A 151 8.59 -3.00 7.13
N ALA A 152 8.53 -3.60 5.93
CA ALA A 152 9.68 -4.31 5.36
C ALA A 152 10.90 -3.41 5.19
N SER A 153 10.69 -2.19 4.69
CA SER A 153 11.76 -1.21 4.45
C SER A 153 12.30 -0.54 5.72
N TRP A 154 11.74 -0.77 6.91
CA TRP A 154 12.14 -0.02 8.11
C TRP A 154 13.61 -0.21 8.48
N ASN A 155 14.06 -1.46 8.53
CA ASN A 155 15.40 -1.82 9.00
C ASN A 155 16.48 -1.80 7.91
N ASP A 156 16.11 -1.74 6.63
CA ASP A 156 17.07 -1.67 5.52
C ASP A 156 17.83 -0.33 5.47
N GLY A 157 17.36 0.68 6.21
CA GLY A 157 17.99 1.99 6.36
C GLY A 157 18.62 2.26 7.73
N GLN A 158 18.57 1.32 8.68
CA GLN A 158 19.46 1.39 9.84
C GLN A 158 20.82 0.88 9.37
N GLU A 159 21.80 1.77 9.39
CA GLU A 159 23.16 1.53 8.94
C GLU A 159 23.62 0.11 9.32
N ARG A 160 24.03 -0.66 8.30
CA ARG A 160 25.11 -1.61 8.52
C ARG A 160 26.26 -0.76 9.06
N ASP A 161 26.47 -0.84 10.37
CA ASP A 161 27.59 -0.24 11.07
C ASP A 161 28.85 -0.46 10.22
N SER A 162 29.26 0.58 9.50
CA SER A 162 30.55 0.61 8.83
C SER A 162 31.54 1.03 9.89
N THR A 163 31.73 0.17 10.90
CA THR A 163 32.90 0.24 11.75
C THR A 163 34.08 -0.12 10.84
N PRO A 164 34.99 0.82 10.53
CA PRO A 164 36.20 0.48 9.80
C PRO A 164 37.03 -0.35 10.78
N GLY A 165 37.15 -1.65 10.51
CA GLY A 165 38.09 -2.50 11.21
C GLY A 165 39.48 -1.90 11.09
N ARG A 166 40.00 -1.35 12.20
CA ARG A 166 41.41 -1.00 12.34
C ARG A 166 42.22 -2.27 12.08
N ARG A 167 42.94 -2.28 10.96
CA ARG A 167 44.15 -3.10 10.80
C ARG A 167 45.34 -2.25 11.22
#